data_AF-A0A858U6H9-F1
#
_entry.id   AF-A0A858U6H9-F1
#
_cell.length_a   1.000
_cell.length_b   1.000
_cell.length_c   1.000
_cell.angle_alpha   90.00
_cell.angle_beta   90.00
_cell.angle_gamma   90.00
#
_symmetry.space_group_name_H-M   'P 1'
#
loop_
_entity.id
_entity.type
_entity.pdbx_description
1 polymer ?
#
loop_
_entity_poly.entity_id
_entity_poly.type
_entity_poly.pdbx_seq_one_letter_code
_entity_poly.pdbx_strand_id
1 'polypeptide(L)'
;MLKFYPYNVSTEYNGILLINCNNFHKLMKESFIYESINNNPALFVDNTEIYLNDLCIFTEQTRIADMYELSSKNWLFQALINHENSSREKLINTFALDIIKDEINKQLGDNLLEDLYDTKKLLKHFLKQIIIYFSIKTHL
;
A
#
# COMPACT_ATOMS: atom_id res chain seq x y z
N MET A 1 23.82 -6.49 -5.97
CA MET A 1 23.88 -6.93 -7.39
C MET A 1 22.46 -7.04 -7.94
N LEU A 2 22.18 -6.30 -9.00
CA LEU A 2 20.92 -6.38 -9.75
C LEU A 2 21.10 -7.27 -10.98
N LYS A 3 20.17 -8.20 -11.22
CA LYS A 3 20.06 -8.97 -12.47
C LYS A 3 18.72 -8.71 -13.13
N PHE A 4 18.70 -8.46 -14.44
CA PHE A 4 17.47 -8.19 -15.17
C PHE A 4 17.36 -9.01 -16.46
N TYR A 5 16.28 -9.78 -16.56
CA TYR A 5 15.95 -10.69 -17.66
C TYR A 5 14.78 -10.13 -18.48
N PRO A 6 14.74 -10.38 -19.80
CA PRO A 6 15.59 -11.28 -20.58
C PRO A 6 16.95 -10.71 -21.02
N TYR A 7 17.31 -9.49 -20.62
CA TYR A 7 18.44 -8.76 -21.17
C TYR A 7 19.81 -9.12 -20.57
N ASN A 8 19.87 -10.05 -19.61
CA ASN A 8 21.10 -10.49 -18.93
C ASN A 8 21.96 -9.33 -18.39
N VAL A 9 21.32 -8.25 -17.92
CA VAL A 9 22.04 -7.12 -17.32
C VAL A 9 22.41 -7.50 -15.90
N SER A 10 23.70 -7.39 -15.54
CA SER A 10 24.20 -7.58 -14.18
C SER A 10 25.04 -6.38 -13.78
N THR A 11 24.65 -5.69 -12.71
CA THR A 11 25.34 -4.48 -12.24
C THR A 11 25.30 -4.38 -10.72
N GLU A 12 26.27 -3.67 -10.14
CA GLU A 12 26.15 -3.24 -8.75
C GLU A 12 24.94 -2.33 -8.60
N TYR A 13 24.18 -2.56 -7.53
CA TYR A 13 22.99 -1.80 -7.20
C TYR A 13 23.25 -1.08 -5.89
N ASN A 14 23.15 0.24 -5.92
CA ASN A 14 23.40 1.15 -4.81
C ASN A 14 22.17 2.03 -4.53
N GLY A 15 20.98 1.53 -4.85
CA GLY A 15 19.69 2.21 -4.65
C GLY A 15 19.09 2.81 -5.92
N ILE A 16 19.92 3.31 -6.86
CA ILE A 16 19.46 3.90 -8.13
C ILE A 16 20.13 3.17 -9.28
N LEU A 17 19.35 2.75 -10.26
CA LEU A 17 19.85 2.18 -11.51
C LEU A 17 19.28 2.93 -12.70
N LEU A 18 20.16 3.28 -13.64
CA LEU A 18 19.78 3.82 -14.93
C LEU A 18 19.90 2.71 -15.98
N ILE A 19 18.76 2.34 -16.58
CA ILE A 19 18.71 1.40 -17.70
C ILE A 19 18.38 2.20 -18.95
N ASN A 20 19.34 2.27 -19.88
CA ASN A 20 19.07 2.84 -21.20
C ASN A 20 18.31 1.82 -22.05
N CYS A 21 17.11 2.17 -22.51
CA CYS A 21 16.31 1.31 -23.38
C CYS A 21 15.71 2.12 -24.52
N ASN A 22 15.63 1.51 -25.71
CA ASN A 22 15.07 2.16 -26.89
C ASN A 22 13.53 2.20 -26.86
N ASN A 23 12.89 1.26 -26.16
CA ASN A 23 11.45 1.17 -26.05
C ASN A 23 11.05 0.50 -24.73
N PHE A 24 10.55 1.32 -23.80
CA PHE A 24 10.11 0.87 -22.48
C PHE A 24 8.96 -0.14 -22.54
N HIS A 25 7.96 0.07 -23.41
CA HIS A 25 6.83 -0.85 -23.53
C HIS A 25 7.25 -2.25 -24.00
N LYS A 26 8.21 -2.31 -24.92
CA LYS A 26 8.78 -3.57 -25.39
C LYS A 26 9.52 -4.28 -24.26
N LEU A 27 10.34 -3.54 -23.49
CA LEU A 27 11.04 -4.05 -22.32
C LEU A 27 10.05 -4.72 -21.34
N MET A 28 8.99 -4.00 -20.94
CA MET A 28 7.99 -4.50 -20.01
C MET A 28 7.24 -5.72 -20.53
N LYS A 29 6.87 -5.71 -21.81
CA LYS A 29 6.20 -6.86 -22.44
C LYS A 29 7.08 -8.10 -22.43
N GLU A 30 8.35 -7.96 -22.76
CA GLU A 30 9.28 -9.09 -22.80
C GLU A 30 9.59 -9.62 -21.40
N SER A 31 9.74 -8.75 -20.40
CA SER A 31 9.85 -9.17 -19.01
C SER A 31 8.61 -9.93 -18.53
N PHE A 32 7.40 -9.47 -18.89
CA PHE A 32 6.15 -10.15 -18.53
C PHE A 32 6.05 -11.55 -19.18
N ILE A 33 6.41 -11.65 -20.46
CA ILE A 33 6.45 -12.93 -21.18
C ILE A 33 7.48 -13.87 -20.53
N TYR A 34 8.65 -13.34 -20.14
CA TYR A 34 9.67 -14.12 -19.46
C TYR A 34 9.15 -14.70 -18.14
N GLU A 35 8.52 -13.89 -17.28
CA GLU A 35 7.97 -14.35 -16.00
C GLU A 35 6.89 -15.41 -16.20
N SER A 36 6.01 -15.19 -17.17
CA SER A 36 4.89 -16.08 -17.46
C SER A 36 5.32 -17.46 -18.00
N ILE A 37 6.37 -17.50 -18.83
CA ILE A 37 6.86 -18.75 -19.44
C ILE A 37 7.74 -19.53 -18.46
N ASN A 38 8.61 -18.84 -17.72
CA ASN A 38 9.64 -19.49 -16.91
C ASN A 38 9.22 -19.70 -15.45
N ASN A 39 8.10 -19.12 -15.01
CA ASN A 39 7.71 -19.05 -13.59
C ASN A 39 8.85 -18.53 -12.69
N ASN A 40 9.66 -17.62 -13.23
CA ASN A 40 10.82 -17.03 -12.55
C ASN A 40 10.74 -15.51 -12.67
N PRO A 41 11.19 -14.75 -11.67
CA PRO A 41 11.13 -13.28 -11.69
C PRO A 41 12.03 -12.72 -12.79
N ALA A 42 11.60 -11.63 -13.42
CA ALA A 42 12.41 -10.92 -14.41
C ALA A 42 13.54 -10.12 -13.74
N LEU A 43 13.42 -9.79 -12.45
CA LEU A 43 14.35 -8.93 -11.73
C LEU A 43 14.84 -9.60 -10.44
N PHE A 44 16.15 -9.48 -10.18
CA PHE A 44 16.75 -9.82 -8.89
C PHE A 44 17.51 -8.62 -8.37
N VAL A 45 17.38 -8.31 -7.08
CA VAL A 45 18.17 -7.28 -6.39
C VAL A 45 18.76 -7.88 -5.12
N ASP A 46 20.09 -7.97 -5.04
CA ASP A 46 20.78 -8.57 -3.89
C ASP A 46 20.28 -9.99 -3.57
N ASN A 47 20.05 -10.79 -4.61
CA ASN A 47 19.46 -12.13 -4.58
C ASN A 47 17.99 -12.18 -4.11
N THR A 48 17.35 -11.04 -3.90
CA THR A 48 15.90 -10.96 -3.67
C THR A 48 15.19 -11.02 -5.00
N GLU A 49 14.22 -11.94 -5.11
CA GLU A 49 13.32 -12.08 -6.25
C GLU A 49 12.32 -10.93 -6.28
N ILE A 50 12.19 -10.27 -7.44
CA ILE A 50 11.22 -9.19 -7.63
C ILE A 50 10.44 -9.47 -8.92
N TYR A 51 9.14 -9.68 -8.78
CA TYR A 51 8.25 -9.87 -9.93
C TYR A 51 7.78 -8.51 -10.45
N LEU A 52 7.34 -8.45 -11.71
CA LEU A 52 6.78 -7.22 -12.27
C LEU A 52 5.59 -6.69 -11.48
N ASN A 53 4.80 -7.56 -10.87
CA ASN A 53 3.65 -7.18 -10.04
C ASN A 53 4.04 -6.52 -8.71
N ASP A 54 5.30 -6.67 -8.29
CA ASP A 54 5.83 -6.04 -7.08
C ASP A 54 6.36 -4.62 -7.37
N LEU A 55 6.45 -4.22 -8.65
CA LEU A 55 7.02 -2.95 -9.07
C LEU A 55 5.97 -1.84 -9.17
N CYS A 56 6.31 -0.67 -8.61
CA CYS A 56 5.62 0.57 -8.91
C CYS A 56 6.24 1.21 -10.16
N ILE A 57 5.50 1.20 -11.27
CA ILE A 57 5.95 1.72 -12.56
C ILE A 57 5.30 3.07 -12.83
N PHE A 58 6.14 4.10 -12.96
CA PHE A 58 5.71 5.44 -13.35
C PHE A 58 6.07 5.69 -14.81
N THR A 59 5.07 6.02 -15.62
CA THR A 59 5.24 6.44 -17.02
C THR A 59 4.65 7.83 -17.20
N GLU A 60 4.84 8.41 -18.38
CA GLU A 60 4.19 9.66 -18.80
C GLU A 60 2.65 9.59 -18.77
N GLN A 61 2.07 8.39 -18.74
CA GLN A 61 0.62 8.16 -18.68
C GLN A 61 0.11 8.00 -17.24
N THR A 62 1.01 7.83 -16.26
CA THR A 62 0.63 7.72 -14.85
C THR A 62 0.02 9.03 -14.39
N ARG A 63 -1.24 9.00 -13.95
CA ARG A 63 -1.90 10.23 -13.52
C ARG A 63 -1.36 10.62 -12.15
N ILE A 64 -1.27 11.93 -11.93
CA ILE A 64 -0.90 12.48 -10.62
C ILE A 64 -1.81 11.93 -9.50
N ALA A 65 -3.10 11.71 -9.80
CA ALA A 65 -4.05 11.10 -8.87
C ALA A 65 -3.60 9.68 -8.44
N ASP A 66 -3.08 8.89 -9.38
CA ASP A 66 -2.57 7.54 -9.11
C ASP A 66 -1.29 7.60 -8.24
N MET A 67 -0.48 8.66 -8.37
CA MET A 67 0.67 8.89 -7.48
C MET A 67 0.25 9.28 -6.05
N TYR A 68 -0.85 10.01 -5.88
CA TYR A 68 -1.41 10.31 -4.56
C TYR A 68 -1.97 9.07 -3.86
N GLU A 69 -2.37 8.05 -4.63
CA GLU A 69 -2.76 6.75 -4.07
C GLU A 69 -1.58 6.05 -3.38
N LEU A 70 -0.35 6.31 -3.83
CA LEU A 70 0.90 5.82 -3.23
C LEU A 70 1.40 6.68 -2.06
N SER A 71 0.61 7.65 -1.59
CA SER A 71 1.00 8.45 -0.43
C SER A 71 1.32 7.57 0.78
N SER A 72 2.34 7.95 1.56
CA SER A 72 2.70 7.29 2.81
C SER A 72 1.50 7.11 3.76
N LYS A 73 0.52 8.02 3.67
CA LYS A 73 -0.76 7.94 4.37
C LYS A 73 -1.63 6.76 3.91
N ASN A 74 -1.75 6.54 2.60
CA ASN A 74 -2.49 5.40 2.07
C ASN A 74 -1.77 4.08 2.31
N TRP A 75 -0.44 4.08 2.20
CA TRP A 75 0.35 2.89 2.50
C TRP A 75 0.26 2.52 3.99
N LEU A 76 0.38 3.49 4.89
CA LEU A 76 0.13 3.31 6.32
C LEU A 76 -1.30 2.84 6.59
N PHE A 77 -2.29 3.41 5.91
CA PHE A 77 -3.69 3.00 6.06
C PHE A 77 -3.92 1.54 5.65
N GLN A 78 -3.36 1.12 4.51
CA GLN A 78 -3.43 -0.27 4.06
C GLN A 78 -2.64 -1.20 5.00
N ALA A 79 -1.47 -0.76 5.47
CA ALA A 79 -0.70 -1.50 6.47
C ALA A 79 -1.50 -1.69 7.77
N LEU A 80 -2.14 -0.65 8.30
CA LEU A 80 -2.99 -0.76 9.50
C LEU A 80 -4.17 -1.71 9.28
N ILE A 81 -4.81 -1.68 8.11
CA ILE A 81 -5.91 -2.58 7.79
C ILE A 81 -5.43 -4.03 7.65
N ASN A 82 -4.31 -4.25 6.97
CA ASN A 82 -3.81 -5.59 6.63
C ASN A 82 -3.03 -6.24 7.78
N HIS A 83 -2.41 -5.44 8.65
CA HIS A 83 -1.62 -5.91 9.78
C HIS A 83 -2.51 -6.31 10.98
N GLU A 84 -3.80 -5.98 10.94
CA GLU A 84 -4.62 -6.13 12.10
C GLU A 84 -5.77 -7.13 11.92
N ASN A 85 -5.64 -8.23 12.66
CA ASN A 85 -6.72 -8.74 13.52
C ASN A 85 -7.14 -7.67 14.57
N SER A 86 -7.39 -6.42 14.16
CA SER A 86 -7.87 -5.39 15.07
C SER A 86 -9.33 -5.64 15.26
N SER A 87 -9.62 -6.37 16.34
CA SER A 87 -10.96 -6.36 16.86
C SER A 87 -11.36 -4.89 17.07
N ARG A 88 -12.55 -4.55 16.60
CA ARG A 88 -13.22 -3.23 16.75
C ARG A 88 -13.01 -2.64 18.16
N GLU A 89 -12.98 -3.51 19.14
CA GLU A 89 -12.75 -3.27 20.58
C GLU A 89 -11.41 -2.62 20.93
N LYS A 90 -10.36 -2.82 20.12
CA LYS A 90 -9.03 -2.22 20.34
C LYS A 90 -8.93 -0.78 19.85
N LEU A 91 -9.73 -0.42 18.86
CA LEU A 91 -9.69 0.91 18.23
C LEU A 91 -10.65 1.89 18.91
N ILE A 92 -11.78 1.41 19.40
CA ILE A 92 -12.82 2.22 20.03
C ILE A 92 -13.39 1.47 21.22
N ASN A 93 -13.68 2.21 22.29
CA ASN A 93 -14.49 1.71 23.39
C ASN A 93 -15.94 1.52 22.93
N THR A 94 -16.23 0.35 22.35
CA THR A 94 -17.57 -0.01 21.85
C THR A 94 -18.60 -0.07 22.97
N PHE A 95 -18.19 -0.44 24.18
CA PHE A 95 -19.07 -0.57 25.34
C PHE A 95 -19.79 0.74 25.68
N ALA A 96 -19.08 1.87 25.67
CA ALA A 96 -19.69 3.17 25.93
C ALA A 96 -20.69 3.57 24.83
N LEU A 97 -20.40 3.22 23.58
CA LEU A 97 -21.29 3.51 22.44
C LEU A 97 -22.56 2.63 22.48
N ASP A 98 -22.43 1.37 22.87
CA ASP A 98 -23.55 0.46 23.03
C ASP A 98 -24.52 0.93 24.13
N ILE A 99 -24.00 1.43 25.26
CA ILE A 99 -24.84 2.01 26.33
C ILE A 99 -25.67 3.19 25.80
N ILE A 100 -25.02 4.13 25.10
CA ILE A 100 -25.71 5.32 24.56
C ILE A 100 -26.76 4.90 23.52
N LYS A 101 -26.42 3.96 22.64
CA LYS A 101 -27.34 3.41 21.63
C LYS A 101 -28.58 2.80 22.29
N ASP A 102 -28.38 1.99 23.32
CA ASP A 102 -29.46 1.33 24.05
C ASP A 102 -30.35 2.33 24.81
N GLU A 103 -29.77 3.39 25.38
CA GLU A 103 -30.54 4.47 26.00
C GLU A 103 -31.42 5.21 24.98
N ILE A 104 -30.89 5.52 23.79
CA ILE A 104 -31.64 6.20 22.74
C ILE A 104 -32.75 5.31 22.19
N ASN A 105 -32.45 4.04 21.89
CA ASN A 105 -33.45 3.08 21.41
C ASN A 105 -34.58 2.88 22.44
N LYS A 106 -34.25 2.80 23.75
CA LYS A 106 -35.28 2.73 24.80
C LYS A 106 -36.19 3.96 24.86
N GLN A 107 -35.68 5.14 24.52
CA GLN A 107 -36.45 6.40 24.58
C GLN A 107 -37.30 6.64 23.31
N LEU A 108 -36.81 6.25 22.15
CA LEU A 108 -37.40 6.59 20.85
C LEU A 108 -38.09 5.42 20.14
N GLY A 109 -37.92 4.19 20.64
CA GLY A 109 -38.49 2.95 20.10
C GLY A 109 -37.41 1.90 19.81
N ASP A 110 -37.75 0.64 20.07
CA ASP A 110 -36.83 -0.49 19.85
C ASP A 110 -36.34 -0.52 18.40
N ASN A 111 -35.02 -0.71 18.23
CA ASN A 111 -34.32 -0.82 16.94
C ASN A 111 -34.30 0.43 16.03
N LEU A 112 -34.37 1.65 16.59
CA LEU A 112 -34.21 2.87 15.79
C LEU A 112 -32.79 3.06 15.25
N LEU A 113 -31.78 2.74 16.07
CA LEU A 113 -30.36 2.85 15.74
C LEU A 113 -29.74 1.46 15.54
N GLU A 114 -29.14 1.27 14.37
CA GLU A 114 -28.26 0.14 14.06
C GLU A 114 -26.80 0.59 13.94
N ASP A 115 -25.89 -0.25 14.42
CA ASP A 115 -24.46 -0.01 14.29
C ASP A 115 -23.96 -0.37 12.89
N LEU A 116 -23.80 0.64 12.04
CA LEU A 116 -23.05 0.52 10.78
C LEU A 116 -21.61 0.95 11.00
N TYR A 117 -20.79 0.02 11.50
CA TYR A 117 -19.38 0.29 11.74
C TYR A 117 -18.50 0.01 10.51
N ASP A 118 -17.82 1.05 10.04
CA ASP A 118 -16.85 0.96 8.94
C ASP A 118 -15.47 1.41 9.44
N THR A 119 -14.63 0.44 9.82
CA THR A 119 -13.26 0.65 10.29
C THR A 119 -12.44 1.48 9.31
N LYS A 120 -12.68 1.32 7.99
CA LYS A 120 -11.96 2.04 6.95
C LYS A 120 -12.29 3.53 6.99
N LYS A 121 -13.57 3.88 7.15
CA LYS A 121 -13.99 5.29 7.29
C LYS A 121 -13.44 5.93 8.56
N LEU A 122 -13.45 5.20 9.67
CA LEU A 122 -12.96 5.69 10.95
C LEU A 122 -11.45 5.98 10.92
N LEU A 123 -10.63 5.02 10.49
CA LEU A 123 -9.19 5.19 10.36
C LEU A 123 -8.84 6.34 9.40
N LYS A 124 -9.60 6.50 8.30
CA LYS A 124 -9.43 7.60 7.36
C LYS A 124 -9.66 8.96 8.02
N HIS A 125 -10.62 9.05 8.95
CA HIS A 125 -10.89 10.26 9.73
C HIS A 125 -9.80 10.55 10.78
N PHE A 126 -9.36 9.55 11.54
CA PHE A 126 -8.27 9.72 12.52
C PHE A 126 -6.96 10.16 11.87
N LEU A 127 -6.54 9.46 10.80
CA LEU A 127 -5.33 9.80 10.05
C LEU A 127 -5.46 11.11 9.24
N LYS A 128 -6.66 11.70 9.13
CA LYS A 128 -6.82 13.06 8.58
C LYS A 128 -6.36 14.13 9.55
N GLN A 129 -6.40 13.88 10.86
CA GLN A 129 -6.00 14.83 11.88
C GLN A 129 -4.54 14.67 12.32
N ILE A 130 -3.93 13.51 12.08
CA ILE A 130 -2.52 13.27 12.40
C ILE A 130 -1.64 13.80 11.27
N ILE A 131 -0.96 14.92 11.49
CA ILE A 131 0.20 15.34 10.68
C ILE A 131 1.38 14.51 11.15
N ILE A 132 1.71 13.45 10.40
CA ILE A 132 2.89 12.64 10.71
C ILE A 132 4.12 13.36 10.15
N TYR A 133 4.87 14.02 11.02
CA TYR A 133 6.20 14.54 10.70
C TYR A 133 7.20 13.39 10.76
N PHE A 134 7.74 12.98 9.60
CA PHE A 134 8.95 12.18 9.54
C PHE A 134 10.15 13.11 9.40
N SER A 135 10.98 13.19 10.44
CA SER A 135 12.30 13.81 10.38
C SER A 135 13.32 12.69 10.20
N ILE A 136 13.98 12.66 9.04
CA ILE A 136 15.17 11.82 8.85
C ILE A 136 16.32 12.55 9.54
N LYS A 137 16.78 12.04 10.69
CA LYS A 137 18.07 12.45 11.25
C LYS A 137 19.17 11.91 10.35
N THR A 138 19.72 12.76 9.49
CA THR A 138 21.01 12.49 8.87
C THR A 138 22.09 12.68 9.94
N HIS A 139 22.69 11.58 10.38
CA HIS A 139 23.98 11.64 11.07
C HIS A 139 25.03 11.96 10.00
N LEU A 140 25.38 13.24 9.89
CA LEU A 140 26.63 13.70 9.27
C LEU A 140 27.78 13.48 10.24
#